data_AF-K0RVX6-F1
#
_entry.id   AF-K0RVX6-F1
#
_cell.length_a   1.000
_cell.length_b   1.000
_cell.length_c   1.000
_cell.angle_alpha   90.00
_cell.angle_beta   90.00
_cell.angle_gamma   90.00
#
_symmetry.space_group_name_H-M   'P 1'
#
loop_
_entity.id
_entity.type
_entity.pdbx_description
1 polymer ?
#
loop_
_entity_poly.entity_id
_entity_poly.type
_entity_poly.pdbx_seq_one_letter_code
_entity_poly.pdbx_strand_id
1 'polypeptide(L)' 'MDAQTSQLREKKFSGSGSDTDIITSSARAYVSALNKLLTWKIRRMANGDALPVDTTGVANAIAIDGEKPVVVTN' A
#
# COMPACT_ATOMS: atom_id res chain seq x y z
N MET A 1 0.27 -23.34 -25.82
CA MET A 1 0.31 -23.45 -24.34
C MET A 1 0.95 -22.17 -23.84
N ASP A 2 0.13 -21.18 -23.50
CA ASP A 2 0.63 -19.88 -23.08
C ASP A 2 0.86 -19.91 -21.57
N ALA A 3 2.13 -19.94 -21.19
CA ALA A 3 2.54 -19.83 -19.81
C ALA A 3 2.17 -18.42 -19.30
N GLN A 4 0.98 -18.29 -18.70
CA GLN A 4 0.66 -17.15 -17.85
C GLN A 4 1.59 -17.19 -16.64
N THR A 5 2.78 -16.64 -16.82
CA THR A 5 3.64 -16.26 -15.71
C THR A 5 2.86 -15.18 -14.95
N SER A 6 2.21 -15.58 -13.86
CA SER A 6 1.71 -14.65 -12.85
C SER A 6 2.93 -13.99 -12.22
N GLN A 7 3.54 -13.06 -12.94
CA GLN A 7 4.61 -12.25 -12.40
C GLN A 7 3.99 -11.48 -11.25
N LEU A 8 4.41 -11.83 -10.03
CA LEU A 8 4.23 -11.03 -8.84
C LEU A 8 4.88 -9.67 -9.11
N ARG A 9 4.16 -8.81 -9.83
CA ARG A 9 4.64 -7.48 -10.18
C ARG A 9 4.68 -6.68 -8.88
N GLU A 10 5.86 -6.56 -8.31
CA GLU A 10 6.14 -5.62 -7.23
C GLU A 10 5.69 -4.22 -7.69
N LYS A 11 4.65 -3.70 -7.04
CA LYS A 11 4.10 -2.38 -7.35
C LYS A 11 4.95 -1.35 -6.62
N LYS A 12 5.71 -0.55 -7.36
CA LYS A 12 6.50 0.56 -6.81
C LYS A 12 5.59 1.78 -6.57
N PHE A 13 5.77 2.44 -5.43
CA PHE A 13 5.04 3.65 -5.05
C PHE A 13 6.00 4.83 -4.92
N SER A 14 5.60 5.98 -5.44
CA SER A 14 6.32 7.24 -5.31
C SER A 14 5.40 8.31 -4.76
N GLY A 15 5.99 9.29 -4.07
CA GLY A 15 5.30 10.44 -3.52
C GLY A 15 6.10 11.71 -3.78
N SER A 16 5.43 12.84 -3.67
CA SER A 16 6.02 14.17 -3.76
C SER A 16 5.62 14.96 -2.52
N GLY A 17 6.52 15.80 -2.06
CA GLY A 17 6.33 16.71 -0.95
C GLY A 17 6.98 18.04 -1.29
N SER A 18 6.29 19.13 -0.97
CA SER A 18 6.82 20.48 -1.11
C SER A 18 6.92 21.09 0.27
N ASP A 19 8.08 21.63 0.57
CA ASP A 19 8.36 22.44 1.75
C ASP A 19 9.58 23.32 1.47
N THR A 20 9.80 24.34 2.29
CA THR A 20 11.01 25.18 2.21
C THR A 20 12.26 24.41 2.63
N ASP A 21 12.08 23.39 3.48
CA ASP A 21 13.14 22.54 4.01
C ASP A 21 13.20 21.18 3.28
N ILE A 22 14.41 20.74 2.93
CA ILE A 22 14.65 19.49 2.18
C ILE A 22 14.27 18.25 3.00
N ILE A 23 14.56 18.25 4.30
CA ILE A 23 14.21 17.15 5.20
C ILE A 23 12.69 17.04 5.32
N THR A 24 12.01 18.17 5.49
CA THR A 24 10.54 18.16 5.63
C THR A 24 9.84 17.81 4.32
N SER A 25 10.30 18.34 3.19
CA SER A 25 9.77 17.99 1.86
C SER A 25 9.98 16.50 1.52
N SER A 26 11.14 15.93 1.84
CA SER A 26 11.40 14.49 1.64
C SER A 26 10.55 13.60 2.57
N ALA A 27 10.37 13.98 3.83
CA ALA A 27 9.48 13.27 4.75
C ALA A 27 8.03 13.27 4.24
N ARG A 28 7.53 14.41 3.75
CA ARG A 28 6.19 14.51 3.12
C ARG A 28 6.07 13.63 1.88
N ALA A 29 7.09 13.61 1.03
CA ALA A 29 7.13 12.76 -0.15
C ALA A 29 7.07 11.27 0.24
N TYR A 30 7.81 10.88 1.27
CA TYR A 30 7.83 9.51 1.78
C TYR A 30 6.47 9.09 2.36
N VAL A 31 5.85 9.92 3.20
CA VAL A 31 4.50 9.67 3.76
C VAL A 31 3.46 9.56 2.64
N SER A 32 3.53 10.40 1.62
CA SER A 32 2.65 10.31 0.44
C SER A 32 2.79 8.96 -0.28
N ALA A 33 4.02 8.45 -0.45
CA ALA A 33 4.26 7.13 -1.04
C ALA A 33 3.69 6.01 -0.16
N LEU A 34 3.87 6.08 1.16
CA LEU A 34 3.34 5.09 2.11
C LEU A 34 1.81 5.08 2.12
N ASN A 35 1.16 6.24 2.11
CA ASN A 35 -0.30 6.33 2.05
C ASN A 35 -0.86 5.69 0.77
N LYS A 36 -0.18 5.86 -0.37
CA LYS A 36 -0.56 5.19 -1.63
C LYS A 36 -0.40 3.67 -1.54
N LEU A 37 0.67 3.18 -0.91
CA LEU A 37 0.90 1.75 -0.69
C LEU A 37 -0.18 1.14 0.20
N LEU A 38 -0.43 1.75 1.36
CA LEU A 38 -1.44 1.26 2.31
C LEU A 38 -2.83 1.27 1.68
N THR A 39 -3.20 2.34 0.99
CA THR A 39 -4.47 2.43 0.26
C THR A 39 -4.59 1.37 -0.83
N TRP A 40 -3.50 1.07 -1.54
CA TRP A 40 -3.49 -0.02 -2.53
C TRP A 40 -3.66 -1.39 -1.88
N LYS A 41 -2.95 -1.64 -0.77
CA LYS A 41 -3.04 -2.89 0.00
C LYS A 41 -4.46 -3.10 0.54
N ILE A 42 -5.06 -2.08 1.16
CA ILE A 42 -6.43 -2.12 1.69
C ILE A 42 -7.45 -2.41 0.58
N ARG A 43 -7.37 -1.70 -0.56
CA ARG A 43 -8.29 -1.97 -1.70
C ARG A 43 -8.18 -3.39 -2.23
N ARG A 44 -6.97 -3.94 -2.28
CA ARG A 44 -6.74 -5.31 -2.72
C ARG A 44 -7.32 -6.35 -1.76
N MET A 45 -7.19 -6.12 -0.45
CA MET A 45 -7.86 -6.92 0.58
C MET A 45 -9.39 -6.85 0.44
N ALA A 46 -9.94 -5.65 0.24
CA ALA A 46 -11.39 -5.44 0.11
C ALA A 46 -11.98 -6.10 -1.15
N ASN A 47 -11.22 -6.14 -2.24
CA ASN A 47 -11.64 -6.74 -3.52
C ASN A 47 -11.47 -8.27 -3.56
N GLY A 48 -11.04 -8.92 -2.47
CA GLY A 48 -10.91 -10.38 -2.40
C GLY A 48 -9.75 -10.96 -3.21
N ASP A 49 -8.87 -10.12 -3.74
CA ASP A 49 -7.63 -10.56 -4.36
C ASP A 49 -6.71 -11.10 -3.25
N ALA A 50 -6.65 -12.42 -3.11
CA ALA A 50 -5.72 -13.10 -2.20
C ALA A 50 -4.33 -12.47 -2.36
N LEU A 51 -3.90 -11.76 -1.31
CA LEU A 51 -2.59 -11.13 -1.30
C LEU A 51 -1.53 -12.24 -1.39
N PRO A 52 -0.55 -12.13 -2.28
CA PRO A 52 0.59 -13.04 -2.25
C PRO A 52 1.21 -12.96 -0.85
N VAL A 53 1.45 -14.12 -0.24
CA VAL A 53 2.02 -14.22 1.10
C VAL A 53 3.37 -13.49 1.10
N ASP A 54 3.41 -12.35 1.76
CA ASP A 54 4.63 -11.57 1.90
C ASP A 54 5.46 -12.21 3.03
N THR A 55 6.49 -12.96 2.65
CA THR A 55 7.38 -13.68 3.58
C THR A 55 8.36 -12.75 4.31
N THR A 56 8.26 -11.43 4.13
CA THR A 56 9.14 -10.43 4.78
C THR A 56 8.86 -10.20 6.28
N GLY A 57 8.02 -11.03 6.92
CA GLY A 57 7.86 -11.06 8.38
C GLY A 57 6.99 -9.94 8.99
N VAL A 58 6.45 -9.02 8.18
CA VAL A 58 5.50 -7.97 8.61
C VAL A 58 4.03 -8.42 8.65
N ALA A 59 3.78 -9.71 8.36
CA ALA A 59 2.44 -10.27 8.19
C ALA A 59 1.51 -10.16 9.41
N ASN A 60 2.05 -9.98 10.63
CA ASN A 60 1.27 -9.92 11.87
C ASN A 60 1.12 -8.53 12.50
N ALA A 61 1.68 -7.46 11.91
CA ALA A 61 1.67 -6.13 12.55
C ALA A 61 0.38 -5.33 12.34
N ILE A 62 -0.54 -5.80 11.48
CA ILE A 62 -1.81 -5.14 11.23
C ILE A 62 -2.90 -6.11 11.68
N ALA A 63 -3.22 -6.07 12.97
CA ALA A 63 -4.44 -6.68 13.50
C ALA A 63 -5.62 -5.91 12.90
N ILE A 64 -6.11 -6.38 11.76
CA ILE A 64 -7.40 -5.95 11.20
C ILE A 64 -8.44 -6.78 11.93
N ASP A 65 -8.75 -6.39 13.17
CA ASP A 65 -9.94 -6.88 13.88
C ASP A 65 -11.17 -6.40 13.12
N GLY A 66 -11.57 -7.16 12.09
CA GLY A 66 -12.94 -7.28 11.55
C GLY A 66 -13.65 -6.05 10.97
N GLU A 67 -13.19 -4.83 11.22
CA GLU A 67 -13.92 -3.62 10.86
C GLU A 67 -13.43 -3.09 9.51
N LYS A 68 -14.27 -3.27 8.50
CA LYS A 68 -14.04 -2.71 7.16
C LYS A 68 -13.98 -1.18 7.28
N PRO A 69 -12.97 -0.51 6.70
CA PRO A 69 -12.89 0.94 6.77
C PRO A 69 -14.10 1.57 6.08
N VAL A 70 -14.90 2.32 6.84
CA VAL A 70 -16.05 3.08 6.33
C VAL A 70 -15.52 4.30 5.57
N VAL A 71 -15.81 4.37 4.27
CA VAL A 71 -15.53 5.56 3.45
C VAL A 71 -16.67 6.55 3.66
N VAL A 72 -16.43 7.63 4.40
CA VAL A 72 -17.40 8.73 4.57
C VAL A 72 -17.33 9.63 3.34
N THR A 73 -18.41 9.67 2.56
CA THR A 73 -18.64 10.66 1.50
C THR A 73 -19.53 11.77 2.06
N ASN A 74 -19.09 13.03 1.93
CA ASN A 74 -19.90 14.22 2.22
C ASN A 74 -21.01 14.41 1.20
#